data_AF-A0A7C4ZPH9-F1
#
_entry.id   AF-A0A7C4ZPH9-F1
#
_cell.length_a   1.000
_cell.length_b   1.000
_cell.length_c   1.000
_cell.angle_alpha   90.00
_cell.angle_beta   90.00
_cell.angle_gamma   90.00
#
_symmetry.space_group_name_H-M   'P 1'
#
loop_
_entity.id
_entity.type
_entity.pdbx_description
1 polymer ?
#
loop_
_entity_poly.entity_id
_entity_poly.type
_entity_poly.pdbx_seq_one_letter_code
_entity_poly.pdbx_strand_id
1 'polypeptide(L)'
;MSADETEDEQGLQWEKLYAALLEFLQQQGTEGENRSADFWVDDDNLGTLQQKIYVRNLKLLDPVVVSGLQRMLLGYPGWEIAIAVSVPGTDELWPDMGLTIRNHEIIDGLQREYFPEPYRHYSYVGSRTGTDLD
;
A
#
# COMPACT_ATOMS: atom_id res chain seq x y z
N MET A 1 -26.93 9.81 -11.46
CA MET A 1 -26.03 8.68 -11.66
C MET A 1 -26.69 7.48 -11.03
N SER A 2 -26.99 6.46 -11.83
CA SER A 2 -27.50 5.17 -11.33
C SER A 2 -26.37 4.40 -10.65
N ALA A 3 -26.71 3.39 -9.84
CA ALA A 3 -25.71 2.51 -9.21
C ALA A 3 -24.82 1.81 -10.25
N ASP A 4 -25.40 1.39 -11.39
CA ASP A 4 -24.66 0.82 -12.54
C ASP A 4 -23.56 1.76 -13.06
N GLU A 5 -23.85 3.06 -13.24
CA GLU A 5 -22.87 4.01 -13.79
C GLU A 5 -21.70 4.25 -12.83
N THR A 6 -21.95 4.17 -11.52
CA THR A 6 -20.90 4.32 -10.50
C THR A 6 -20.05 3.06 -10.33
N GLU A 7 -20.63 1.87 -10.49
CA GLU A 7 -19.89 0.61 -10.46
C GLU A 7 -18.96 0.48 -11.67
N ASP A 8 -19.44 0.87 -12.86
CA ASP A 8 -18.62 0.89 -14.09
C ASP A 8 -17.44 1.88 -13.99
N GLU A 9 -17.68 3.09 -13.45
CA GLU A 9 -16.60 4.08 -13.28
C GLU A 9 -15.59 3.64 -12.22
N GLN A 10 -16.04 3.09 -11.10
CA GLN A 10 -15.16 2.55 -10.06
C GLN A 10 -14.29 1.43 -10.61
N GLY A 11 -14.85 0.47 -11.34
CA GLY A 11 -14.11 -0.64 -11.92
C GLY A 11 -13.02 -0.18 -12.88
N LEU A 12 -13.33 0.78 -13.76
CA LEU A 12 -12.36 1.36 -14.69
C LEU A 12 -11.23 2.12 -13.97
N GLN A 13 -11.53 2.83 -12.88
CA GLN A 13 -10.50 3.48 -12.07
C GLN A 13 -9.66 2.48 -11.29
N TRP A 14 -10.29 1.42 -10.77
CA TRP A 14 -9.64 0.32 -10.07
C TRP A 14 -8.57 -0.33 -10.96
N GLU A 15 -8.94 -0.74 -12.18
CA GLU A 15 -8.02 -1.39 -13.13
C GLU A 15 -6.84 -0.51 -13.49
N LYS A 16 -7.08 0.78 -13.73
CA LYS A 16 -6.03 1.75 -14.06
C LYS A 16 -5.06 1.97 -12.91
N LEU A 17 -5.58 2.13 -11.69
CA LEU A 17 -4.74 2.29 -10.52
C LEU A 17 -3.95 1.01 -10.23
N TYR A 18 -4.59 -0.16 -10.30
CA TYR A 18 -3.95 -1.47 -10.15
C TYR A 18 -2.77 -1.63 -11.12
N ALA A 19 -3.01 -1.40 -12.43
CA ALA A 19 -1.97 -1.49 -13.44
C ALA A 19 -0.81 -0.50 -13.20
N ALA A 20 -1.13 0.73 -12.82
CA ALA A 20 -0.12 1.75 -12.52
C ALA A 20 0.72 1.38 -11.28
N LEU A 21 0.10 0.79 -10.24
CA LEU A 21 0.79 0.32 -9.04
C LEU A 21 1.75 -0.80 -9.36
N LEU A 22 1.31 -1.78 -10.15
CA LEU A 22 2.17 -2.86 -10.63
C LEU A 22 3.35 -2.33 -11.42
N GLU A 23 3.12 -1.47 -12.42
CA GLU A 23 4.19 -0.90 -13.24
C GLU A 23 5.21 -0.13 -12.39
N PHE A 24 4.74 0.64 -11.41
CA PHE A 24 5.61 1.40 -10.52
C PHE A 24 6.43 0.49 -9.59
N LEU A 25 5.79 -0.48 -8.93
CA LEU A 25 6.45 -1.33 -7.94
C LEU A 25 7.36 -2.38 -8.56
N GLN A 26 7.08 -2.85 -9.77
CA GLN A 26 7.96 -3.78 -10.51
C GLN A 26 9.32 -3.16 -10.85
N GLN A 27 9.45 -1.83 -10.84
CA GLN A 27 10.74 -1.15 -10.96
C GLN A 27 11.57 -1.23 -9.67
N GLN A 28 10.95 -1.55 -8.54
CA GLN A 28 11.55 -1.54 -7.20
C GLN A 28 11.77 -2.96 -6.63
N GLY A 29 11.02 -3.95 -7.13
CA GLY A 29 11.09 -5.33 -6.66
C GLY A 29 10.35 -6.30 -7.58
N THR A 30 10.36 -7.57 -7.20
CA THR A 30 9.66 -8.64 -7.92
C THR A 30 8.25 -8.83 -7.37
N GLU A 31 7.27 -8.84 -8.24
CA GLU A 31 5.87 -9.14 -7.91
C GLU A 31 5.62 -10.65 -7.85
N GLY A 32 4.72 -11.07 -6.96
CA GLY A 32 4.11 -12.39 -7.00
C GLY A 32 3.61 -12.90 -5.65
N GLU A 33 2.70 -13.87 -5.68
CA GLU A 33 2.14 -14.48 -4.47
C GLU A 33 3.13 -15.41 -3.74
N ASN A 34 4.22 -15.81 -4.37
CA ASN A 34 5.20 -16.74 -3.79
C ASN A 34 6.13 -16.06 -2.77
N ARG A 35 6.66 -16.84 -1.82
CA ARG A 35 7.50 -16.33 -0.71
C ARG A 35 8.81 -15.64 -1.14
N SER A 36 9.24 -15.81 -2.39
CA SER A 36 10.45 -15.15 -2.92
C SER A 36 10.18 -13.79 -3.56
N ALA A 37 8.92 -13.43 -3.80
CA ALA A 37 8.56 -12.11 -4.29
C ALA A 37 8.72 -11.03 -3.20
N ASP A 38 9.00 -9.81 -3.62
CA ASP A 38 9.16 -8.65 -2.75
C ASP A 38 7.80 -8.05 -2.34
N PHE A 39 6.78 -8.20 -3.20
CA PHE A 39 5.42 -7.74 -2.94
C PHE A 39 4.37 -8.51 -3.76
N TRP A 40 3.11 -8.33 -3.41
CA TRP A 40 1.97 -8.61 -4.28
C TRP A 40 0.91 -7.51 -4.12
N VAL A 41 0.21 -7.20 -5.21
CA VAL A 41 -0.94 -6.28 -5.21
C VAL A 41 -2.19 -7.13 -5.22
N ASP A 42 -3.13 -6.84 -4.34
CA ASP A 42 -4.41 -7.55 -4.26
C ASP A 42 -5.25 -7.23 -5.50
N ASP A 43 -5.66 -8.25 -6.24
CA ASP A 43 -6.42 -8.12 -7.49
C ASP A 43 -7.94 -8.28 -7.30
N ASP A 44 -8.39 -8.49 -6.07
CA ASP A 44 -9.81 -8.57 -5.73
C ASP A 44 -10.44 -7.17 -5.64
N ASN A 45 -11.16 -6.74 -6.69
CA ASN A 45 -11.99 -5.54 -6.62
C ASN A 45 -13.29 -5.79 -5.85
N LEU A 46 -13.29 -5.47 -4.56
CA LEU A 46 -14.48 -5.58 -3.68
C LEU A 46 -15.43 -4.36 -3.75
N GLY A 47 -15.28 -3.49 -4.76
CA GLY A 47 -16.09 -2.27 -4.92
C GLY A 47 -15.71 -1.13 -3.96
N THR A 48 -14.56 -1.24 -3.28
CA THR A 48 -14.03 -0.18 -2.42
C THR A 48 -13.12 0.77 -3.19
N LEU A 49 -12.90 1.99 -2.67
CA LEU A 49 -11.93 2.94 -3.21
C LEU A 49 -10.53 2.72 -2.58
N GLN A 50 -10.13 1.46 -2.41
CA GLN A 50 -8.86 1.08 -1.80
C GLN A 50 -8.15 0.06 -2.70
N GLN A 51 -6.85 0.26 -2.88
CA GLN A 51 -5.93 -0.74 -3.43
C GLN A 51 -5.07 -1.30 -2.30
N LYS A 52 -4.92 -2.63 -2.24
CA LYS A 52 -4.15 -3.28 -1.17
C LYS A 52 -2.86 -3.85 -1.72
N ILE A 53 -1.77 -3.63 -0.99
CA ILE A 53 -0.43 -4.06 -1.35
C ILE A 53 0.17 -4.75 -0.15
N TYR A 54 0.74 -5.92 -0.35
CA TYR A 54 1.40 -6.66 0.70
C TYR A 54 2.90 -6.64 0.43
N VAL A 55 3.64 -6.07 1.36
CA VAL A 55 5.09 -5.88 1.26
C VAL A 55 5.80 -6.98 2.04
N ARG A 56 6.63 -7.75 1.33
CA ARG A 56 7.47 -8.82 1.89
C ARG A 56 8.92 -8.39 2.06
N ASN A 57 9.33 -7.35 1.33
CA ASN A 57 10.64 -6.73 1.44
C ASN A 57 10.53 -5.29 1.94
N LEU A 58 11.04 -5.04 3.16
CA LEU A 58 10.96 -3.72 3.82
C LEU A 58 11.61 -2.58 3.02
N LYS A 59 12.45 -2.85 2.02
CA LYS A 59 12.95 -1.82 1.10
C LYS A 59 11.83 -1.08 0.36
N LEU A 60 10.69 -1.72 0.13
CA LEU A 60 9.53 -1.08 -0.50
C LEU A 60 8.82 -0.08 0.42
N LEU A 61 9.12 -0.09 1.71
CA LEU A 61 8.68 0.94 2.65
C LEU A 61 9.60 2.17 2.64
N ASP A 62 10.60 2.22 1.75
CA ASP A 62 11.47 3.39 1.61
C ASP A 62 10.63 4.68 1.41
N PRO A 63 10.95 5.79 2.11
CA PRO A 63 10.20 7.03 1.98
C PRO A 63 10.03 7.54 0.55
N VAL A 64 10.99 7.28 -0.34
CA VAL A 64 10.90 7.65 -1.77
C VAL A 64 9.84 6.83 -2.49
N VAL A 65 9.74 5.52 -2.20
CA VAL A 65 8.73 4.63 -2.77
C VAL A 65 7.34 5.04 -2.28
N VAL A 66 7.17 5.21 -0.96
CA VAL A 66 5.90 5.63 -0.35
C VAL A 66 5.44 7.00 -0.86
N SER A 67 6.37 7.96 -1.01
CA SER A 67 6.08 9.27 -1.63
C SER A 67 5.70 9.16 -3.12
N GLY A 68 6.26 8.18 -3.84
CA GLY A 68 5.85 7.86 -5.21
C GLY A 68 4.40 7.39 -5.27
N LEU A 69 4.04 6.41 -4.44
CA LEU A 69 2.68 5.88 -4.33
C LEU A 69 1.68 6.99 -3.97
N GLN A 70 2.01 7.84 -3.00
CA GLN A 70 1.15 8.96 -2.61
C GLN A 70 0.89 9.93 -3.78
N ARG A 71 1.91 10.24 -4.58
CA ARG A 71 1.75 11.13 -5.75
C ARG A 71 0.87 10.52 -6.84
N MET A 72 0.85 9.20 -6.98
CA MET A 72 -0.04 8.54 -7.95
C MET A 72 -1.51 8.82 -7.63
N LEU A 73 -1.89 8.88 -6.34
CA LEU A 73 -3.25 9.16 -5.89
C LEU A 73 -3.74 10.58 -6.20
N LEU A 74 -2.89 11.50 -6.67
CA LEU A 74 -3.34 12.80 -7.18
C LEU A 74 -4.27 12.68 -8.39
N GLY A 75 -4.13 11.60 -9.17
CA GLY A 75 -5.00 11.29 -10.31
C GLY A 75 -6.28 10.53 -9.95
N TYR A 76 -6.45 10.13 -8.68
CA TYR A 76 -7.51 9.23 -8.23
C TYR A 76 -8.16 9.79 -6.95
N PRO A 77 -8.99 10.84 -7.04
CA PRO A 77 -9.62 11.45 -5.86
C PRO A 77 -10.47 10.44 -5.08
N GLY A 78 -10.32 10.43 -3.75
CA GLY A 78 -11.06 9.52 -2.86
C GLY A 78 -10.46 8.11 -2.76
N TRP A 79 -9.50 7.76 -3.61
CA TRP A 79 -8.78 6.49 -3.52
C TRP A 79 -7.69 6.53 -2.45
N GLU A 80 -7.44 5.36 -1.87
CA GLU A 80 -6.32 5.12 -0.96
C GLU A 80 -5.57 3.83 -1.30
N ILE A 81 -4.34 3.74 -0.80
CA ILE A 81 -3.51 2.53 -0.89
C ILE A 81 -3.25 2.04 0.53
N ALA A 82 -3.63 0.81 0.81
CA ALA A 82 -3.30 0.13 2.06
C ALA A 82 -2.09 -0.77 1.83
N ILE A 83 -0.99 -0.50 2.53
CA ILE A 83 0.20 -1.35 2.56
C ILE A 83 0.16 -2.19 3.82
N ALA A 84 0.12 -3.52 3.69
CA ALA A 84 0.29 -4.47 4.77
C ALA A 84 1.72 -5.04 4.78
N VAL A 85 2.34 -5.13 5.95
CA VAL A 85 3.65 -5.77 6.11
C VAL A 85 3.48 -7.28 6.27
N SER A 86 4.09 -8.06 5.38
CA SER A 86 3.98 -9.54 5.33
C SER A 86 5.34 -10.18 5.07
N VAL A 87 6.35 -9.82 5.88
CA VAL A 87 7.72 -10.35 5.72
C VAL A 87 7.73 -11.86 6.04
N PRO A 88 8.22 -12.73 5.13
CA PRO A 88 8.20 -14.17 5.35
C PRO A 88 8.92 -14.58 6.64
N GLY A 89 8.28 -15.45 7.43
CA GLY A 89 8.83 -15.93 8.71
C GLY A 89 8.57 -15.00 9.89
N THR A 90 7.75 -13.95 9.70
CA THR A 90 7.31 -13.05 10.77
C THR A 90 5.83 -13.22 11.14
N ASP A 91 5.11 -14.12 10.47
CA ASP A 91 3.64 -14.24 10.50
C ASP A 91 3.04 -14.42 11.91
N GLU A 92 3.77 -15.06 12.84
CA GLU A 92 3.32 -15.25 14.23
C GLU A 92 4.03 -14.31 15.23
N LEU A 93 5.03 -13.55 14.76
CA LEU A 93 5.93 -12.77 15.60
C LEU A 93 5.65 -11.28 15.52
N TRP A 94 5.23 -10.80 14.36
CA TRP A 94 4.98 -9.40 14.12
C TRP A 94 3.47 -9.14 14.16
N PRO A 95 3.04 -8.03 14.77
CA PRO A 95 1.64 -7.64 14.75
C PRO A 95 1.25 -7.20 13.34
N ASP A 96 -0.05 -7.20 13.07
CA ASP A 96 -0.58 -6.53 11.88
C ASP A 96 -0.19 -5.05 11.92
N MET A 97 0.47 -4.61 10.85
CA MET A 97 0.94 -3.25 10.73
C MET A 97 1.11 -2.86 9.27
N GLY A 98 1.08 -1.56 9.01
CA GLY A 98 1.02 -1.07 7.65
C GLY A 98 1.03 0.44 7.52
N LEU A 99 0.80 0.89 6.29
CA LEU A 99 0.57 2.29 5.96
C LEU A 99 -0.77 2.41 5.24
N THR A 100 -1.55 3.43 5.57
CA THR A 100 -2.65 3.87 4.70
C THR A 100 -2.23 5.16 4.04
N ILE A 101 -2.19 5.15 2.72
CA ILE A 101 -1.72 6.28 1.91
C ILE A 101 -2.93 6.90 1.24
N ARG A 102 -3.15 8.19 1.50
CA ARG A 102 -4.13 9.04 0.82
C ARG A 102 -3.38 10.16 0.11
N ASN A 103 -4.03 10.77 -0.87
CA ASN A 103 -3.42 11.90 -1.61
C ASN A 103 -2.98 13.07 -0.70
N HIS A 104 -3.61 13.25 0.46
CA HIS A 104 -3.38 14.38 1.37
C HIS A 104 -2.73 13.98 2.71
N GLU A 105 -2.67 12.69 3.03
CA GLU A 105 -2.08 12.21 4.29
C GLU A 105 -1.49 10.81 4.14
N ILE A 106 -0.56 10.48 5.02
CA ILE A 106 -0.11 9.10 5.25
C ILE A 106 -0.44 8.78 6.70
N ILE A 107 -1.16 7.68 6.90
CA ILE A 107 -1.44 7.13 8.22
C ILE A 107 -0.41 6.04 8.48
N ASP A 108 0.37 6.26 9.52
CA ASP A 108 1.55 5.47 9.81
C ASP A 108 1.28 4.50 10.96
N GLY A 109 0.93 3.27 10.61
CA GLY A 109 0.64 2.18 11.52
C GLY A 109 1.82 1.23 11.76
N LEU A 110 3.03 1.52 11.26
CA LEU A 110 4.17 0.59 11.41
C LEU A 110 4.69 0.58 12.85
N GLN A 111 5.02 -0.60 13.37
CA GLN A 111 5.60 -0.79 14.70
C GLN A 111 7.12 -1.00 14.57
N ARG A 112 7.88 0.09 14.71
CA ARG A 112 9.31 0.17 14.35
C ARG A 112 10.20 -0.74 15.17
N GLU A 113 9.78 -1.08 16.39
CA GLU A 113 10.50 -1.98 17.29
C GLU A 113 10.71 -3.38 16.69
N TYR A 114 9.82 -3.81 15.79
CA TYR A 114 9.92 -5.10 15.11
C TYR A 114 10.89 -5.07 13.92
N PHE A 115 11.17 -3.89 13.36
CA PHE A 115 12.01 -3.77 12.18
C PHE A 115 13.50 -3.88 12.51
N PRO A 116 14.28 -4.58 11.67
CA PRO A 116 15.74 -4.48 11.70
C PRO A 116 16.21 -3.13 11.14
N GLU A 117 17.46 -2.78 11.42
CA GLU A 117 18.11 -1.65 10.75
C GLU A 117 18.28 -1.92 9.25
N PRO A 118 18.18 -0.90 8.37
CA PRO A 118 17.93 0.52 8.67
C PRO A 118 16.44 0.91 8.74
N TYR A 119 15.53 -0.03 8.48
CA TYR A 119 14.10 0.23 8.25
C TYR A 119 13.38 0.80 9.48
N ARG A 120 13.91 0.53 10.68
CA ARG A 120 13.44 1.10 11.95
C ARG A 120 13.37 2.62 11.94
N HIS A 121 14.22 3.28 11.16
CA HIS A 121 14.29 4.74 11.10
C HIS A 121 13.46 5.37 9.97
N TYR A 122 12.71 4.56 9.22
CA TYR A 122 11.84 5.08 8.16
C TYR A 122 10.70 5.91 8.75
N SER A 123 10.56 7.11 8.20
CA SER A 123 9.53 8.08 8.53
C SER A 123 9.05 8.76 7.26
N TYR A 124 7.80 9.20 7.26
CA TYR A 124 7.14 9.73 6.08
C TYR A 124 6.73 11.17 6.34
N VAL A 125 7.09 12.07 5.41
CA VAL A 125 6.84 13.50 5.58
C VAL A 125 5.34 13.77 5.64
N GLY A 126 4.90 14.47 6.69
CA GLY A 126 3.49 14.81 6.88
C GLY A 126 2.61 13.63 7.31
N SER A 127 3.20 12.48 7.66
CA SER A 127 2.41 11.38 8.23
C SER A 127 1.93 11.69 9.64
N ARG A 128 0.82 11.06 10.01
CA ARG A 128 0.35 10.97 11.39
C ARG A 128 0.40 9.52 11.85
N THR A 129 0.49 9.31 13.15
CA THR A 129 0.37 7.97 13.74
C THR A 129 -1.02 7.41 13.50
N GLY A 130 -1.09 6.13 13.12
CA GLY A 130 -2.35 5.40 13.01
C GLY A 130 -3.03 5.17 14.36
N THR A 131 -4.34 5.03 14.33
CA THR A 131 -5.18 4.73 15.50
C THR A 131 -6.04 3.50 15.22
N ASP A 132 -6.67 2.92 16.25
CA ASP A 132 -7.56 1.75 16.10
C ASP A 132 -8.84 2.05 15.26
N LEU A 133 -9.00 3.28 14.78
CA LEU A 133 -10.17 3.75 14.03
C LEU A 133 -9.88 3.94 12.53
N ASP A 134 -8.63 3.71 12.10
CA ASP A 134 -8.15 3.94 10.73
C ASP A 134 -8.23 2.69 9.84
#